data_AF-A0A329R5A3-F1
#
_entry.id   AF-A0A329R5A3-F1
#
_cell.length_a   1.000
_cell.length_b   1.000
_cell.length_c   1.000
_cell.angle_alpha   90.00
_cell.angle_beta   90.00
_cell.angle_gamma   90.00
#
_symmetry.space_group_name_H-M   'P 1'
#
loop_
_entity.id
_entity.type
_entity.pdbx_description
1 polymer ?
#
loop_
_entity_poly.entity_id
_entity_poly.type
_entity_poly.pdbx_seq_one_letter_code
_entity_poly.pdbx_strand_id
1 'polypeptide(L)'
;MADVKKGAKRALACTKRKGILTDAVDAGEKILLGKTTKPEHGDLIKSLRGEVRRRYGVGIVKPKSKRFTKGSQEAKDHVAKIRAMKKSGGSFRM
;
A
#
# COMPACT_ATOMS: atom_id res chain seq x y z
N MET A 1 -13.45 -4.75 26.51
CA MET A 1 -13.70 -4.26 25.13
C MET A 1 -12.48 -3.58 24.47
N ALA A 2 -11.64 -2.87 25.21
CA ALA A 2 -10.46 -2.18 24.64
C ALA A 2 -9.47 -3.14 23.94
N ASP A 3 -9.23 -4.32 24.50
CA ASP A 3 -8.32 -5.31 23.93
C ASP A 3 -8.82 -5.93 22.62
N VAL A 4 -10.13 -6.15 22.49
CA VAL A 4 -10.74 -6.64 21.24
C VAL A 4 -10.52 -5.63 20.11
N LYS A 5 -10.77 -4.35 20.37
CA LYS A 5 -10.54 -3.27 19.40
C LYS A 5 -9.07 -3.17 18.98
N LYS A 6 -8.15 -3.36 19.94
CA LYS A 6 -6.70 -3.37 19.69
C LYS A 6 -6.27 -4.59 18.88
N GLY A 7 -6.82 -5.77 19.19
CA GLY A 7 -6.62 -7.02 18.45
C GLY A 7 -7.10 -6.90 17.01
N ALA A 8 -8.31 -6.40 16.79
CA ALA A 8 -8.89 -6.19 15.45
C ALA A 8 -8.04 -5.23 14.60
N LYS A 9 -7.59 -4.11 15.18
CA LYS A 9 -6.68 -3.17 14.48
C LYS A 9 -5.36 -3.83 14.08
N ARG A 10 -4.77 -4.66 14.96
CA ARG A 10 -3.53 -5.39 14.66
C ARG A 10 -3.74 -6.45 13.57
N ALA A 11 -4.84 -7.19 13.61
CA ALA A 11 -5.21 -8.15 12.59
C ALA A 11 -5.36 -7.47 11.23
N LEU A 12 -6.12 -6.36 11.16
CA LEU A 12 -6.28 -5.56 9.95
C LEU A 12 -4.94 -5.04 9.40
N ALA A 13 -4.05 -4.56 10.28
CA ALA A 13 -2.73 -4.12 9.85
C ALA A 13 -1.88 -5.28 9.31
N CYS A 14 -1.98 -6.46 9.93
CA CYS A 14 -1.27 -7.67 9.50
C CYS A 14 -1.75 -8.14 8.13
N THR A 15 -3.06 -8.23 7.92
CA THR A 15 -3.65 -8.67 6.64
C THR A 15 -3.35 -7.71 5.50
N LYS A 16 -3.37 -6.38 5.77
CA LYS A 16 -2.90 -5.37 4.81
C LYS A 16 -1.41 -5.53 4.48
N ARG A 17 -0.56 -5.78 5.49
CA ARG A 17 0.89 -5.93 5.30
C ARG A 17 1.27 -7.20 4.54
N LYS A 18 0.53 -8.28 4.76
CA LYS A 18 0.73 -9.58 4.10
C LYS A 18 0.15 -9.65 2.69
N GLY A 19 -0.61 -8.65 2.24
CA GLY A 19 -1.22 -8.65 0.92
C GLY A 19 -2.56 -9.38 0.82
N ILE A 20 -2.98 -10.13 1.85
CA ILE A 20 -4.18 -10.99 1.85
C ILE A 20 -5.45 -10.26 1.37
N LEU A 21 -5.67 -9.03 1.84
CA LEU A 21 -6.85 -8.24 1.41
C LEU A 21 -6.74 -7.77 -0.05
N THR A 22 -5.53 -7.57 -0.55
CA THR A 22 -5.28 -7.24 -1.95
C THR A 22 -5.56 -8.45 -2.83
N ASP A 23 -5.05 -9.62 -2.43
CA ASP A 23 -5.22 -10.87 -3.16
C ASP A 23 -6.70 -11.25 -3.27
N ALA A 24 -7.46 -11.08 -2.18
CA ALA A 24 -8.91 -11.31 -2.17
C ALA A 24 -9.65 -10.37 -3.12
N VAL A 25 -9.29 -9.08 -3.15
CA VAL A 25 -9.90 -8.09 -4.05
C VAL A 25 -9.58 -8.39 -5.51
N ASP A 26 -8.33 -8.74 -5.82
CA ASP A 26 -7.91 -9.07 -7.18
C ASP A 26 -8.53 -10.39 -7.66
N ALA A 27 -8.70 -11.38 -6.78
CA ALA A 27 -9.44 -12.60 -7.09
C ALA A 27 -10.93 -12.32 -7.36
N GLY A 28 -11.56 -11.49 -6.53
CA GLY A 28 -12.96 -11.07 -6.72
C GLY A 28 -13.17 -10.35 -8.05
N GLU A 29 -12.27 -9.43 -8.42
CA GLU A 29 -12.31 -8.75 -9.71
C GLU A 29 -12.23 -9.74 -10.87
N LYS A 30 -11.29 -10.69 -10.84
CA LYS A 30 -11.15 -11.71 -11.91
C LYS A 30 -12.42 -12.55 -12.07
N ILE A 31 -13.05 -12.93 -10.96
CA ILE A 31 -14.31 -13.69 -10.98
C ILE A 31 -15.42 -12.85 -11.61
N LEU A 32 -15.55 -11.59 -11.24
CA LEU A 32 -16.58 -10.70 -11.77
C LEU A 32 -16.36 -10.40 -13.25
N LEU A 33 -15.11 -10.16 -13.66
CA LEU A 33 -14.76 -9.95 -15.08
C LEU A 33 -15.02 -11.21 -15.91
N GLY A 34 -14.69 -12.40 -15.40
CA GLY A 34 -14.93 -13.66 -16.10
C GLY A 34 -16.42 -13.99 -16.30
N LYS A 35 -17.30 -13.46 -15.45
CA LYS A 35 -18.77 -13.59 -15.57
C LYS A 35 -19.40 -12.49 -16.42
N THR A 36 -18.64 -11.49 -16.81
CA THR A 36 -19.15 -10.31 -17.48
C THR A 36 -19.19 -10.55 -19.00
N THR A 37 -20.38 -10.49 -19.59
CA THR A 37 -20.59 -10.64 -21.04
C THR A 37 -20.56 -9.31 -21.81
N LYS A 38 -20.77 -8.17 -21.14
CA LYS A 38 -20.79 -6.84 -21.76
C LYS A 38 -19.58 -6.00 -21.33
N PRO A 39 -18.95 -5.26 -22.26
CA PRO A 39 -17.73 -4.49 -21.97
C PRO A 39 -17.95 -3.37 -20.94
N GLU A 40 -19.11 -2.72 -20.95
CA GLU A 40 -19.47 -1.63 -20.02
C GLU A 40 -19.40 -2.04 -18.54
N HIS A 41 -19.80 -3.27 -18.24
CA HIS A 41 -19.73 -3.81 -16.87
C HIS A 41 -18.27 -4.04 -16.44
N GLY A 42 -17.39 -4.37 -17.39
CA GLY A 42 -15.96 -4.51 -17.13
C GLY A 42 -15.33 -3.19 -16.68
N ASP A 43 -15.69 -2.09 -17.32
CA ASP A 43 -15.19 -0.76 -16.96
C ASP A 43 -15.75 -0.26 -15.63
N LEU A 44 -17.02 -0.57 -15.33
CA LEU A 44 -17.60 -0.33 -14.01
C LEU A 44 -16.86 -1.11 -12.91
N ILE A 45 -16.57 -2.40 -13.14
CA ILE A 45 -15.85 -3.26 -12.18
C ILE A 45 -14.44 -2.71 -11.91
N LYS A 46 -13.71 -2.31 -12.96
CA LYS A 46 -12.38 -1.70 -12.82
C LYS A 46 -12.43 -0.36 -12.06
N SER A 47 -13.44 0.46 -12.33
CA SER A 47 -13.64 1.74 -11.64
C SER A 47 -13.90 1.54 -10.15
N LEU A 48 -14.78 0.59 -9.80
CA LEU A 48 -15.05 0.20 -8.42
C LEU A 48 -13.80 -0.32 -7.71
N ARG A 49 -12.96 -1.11 -8.39
CA ARG A 49 -11.67 -1.55 -7.83
C ARG A 49 -10.75 -0.37 -7.52
N GLY A 50 -10.65 0.62 -8.41
CA GLY A 50 -9.91 1.85 -8.17
C GLY A 50 -10.36 2.56 -6.89
N GLU A 51 -11.67 2.66 -6.68
CA GLU A 51 -12.22 3.22 -5.45
C GLU A 51 -11.90 2.39 -4.20
N VAL A 52 -12.04 1.07 -4.26
CA VAL A 52 -11.76 0.17 -3.13
C VAL A 52 -10.29 0.28 -2.73
N ARG A 53 -9.37 0.31 -3.71
CA ARG A 53 -7.94 0.52 -3.47
C ARG A 53 -7.68 1.88 -2.80
N ARG A 54 -8.31 2.95 -3.28
CA ARG A 54 -8.18 4.30 -2.72
C ARG A 54 -8.70 4.40 -1.28
N ARG A 55 -9.92 3.92 -1.02
CA ARG A 55 -10.57 4.05 0.29
C ARG A 55 -9.93 3.16 1.36
N TYR A 56 -9.58 1.92 1.00
CA TYR A 56 -9.13 0.93 1.97
C TYR A 56 -7.62 0.68 1.98
N GLY A 57 -6.88 1.25 1.02
CA GLY A 57 -5.43 1.12 0.92
C GLY A 57 -4.98 -0.32 0.63
N VAL A 58 -5.79 -1.07 -0.12
CA VAL A 58 -5.45 -2.38 -0.68
C VAL A 58 -4.81 -2.18 -2.05
N GLY A 59 -3.95 -3.09 -2.51
CA GLY A 59 -3.24 -2.94 -3.80
C GLY A 59 -2.10 -1.91 -3.80
N ILE A 60 -1.93 -1.14 -2.73
CA ILE A 60 -0.77 -0.28 -2.53
C ILE A 60 0.33 -1.17 -1.97
N VAL A 61 1.28 -1.57 -2.81
CA VAL A 61 2.55 -2.13 -2.34
C VAL A 61 3.21 -1.03 -1.53
N LYS A 62 2.99 -1.03 -0.22
CA LYS A 62 3.81 -0.19 0.65
C LYS A 62 5.21 -0.75 0.48
N PRO A 63 6.17 0.01 -0.10
CA PRO A 63 7.54 -0.45 -0.12
C PRO A 63 7.85 -0.81 1.33
N LYS A 64 8.33 -2.04 1.57
CA LYS A 64 8.85 -2.41 2.89
C LYS A 64 9.77 -1.25 3.23
N SER A 65 9.43 -0.44 4.22
CA SER A 65 10.34 0.60 4.66
C SER A 65 11.62 -0.16 4.98
N LYS A 66 12.66 0.04 4.14
CA LYS A 66 13.96 -0.55 4.39
C LYS A 66 14.40 0.10 5.68
N ARG A 67 14.13 -0.59 6.79
CA ARG A 67 14.68 -0.23 8.08
C ARG A 67 16.13 -0.61 7.96
N PHE A 68 16.95 0.37 7.60
CA PHE A 68 18.39 0.18 7.62
C PHE A 68 18.79 -0.20 9.05
N THR A 69 19.66 -1.20 9.18
CA THR A 69 20.32 -1.48 10.45
C THR A 69 21.10 -0.25 10.90
N LYS A 70 20.96 0.13 12.18
CA LYS A 70 21.58 1.34 12.72
C LYS A 70 23.10 1.28 12.47
N GLY A 71 23.63 2.28 11.76
CA GLY A 71 25.07 2.39 11.46
C GLY A 71 25.55 1.67 10.19
N SER A 72 24.67 0.99 9.44
CA SER A 72 25.08 0.38 8.16
C SER A 72 25.47 1.43 7.13
N GLN A 73 26.30 1.01 6.17
CA GLN A 73 26.71 1.87 5.06
C GLN A 73 25.49 2.37 4.26
N GLU A 74 24.53 1.49 4.00
CA GLU A 74 23.26 1.84 3.35
C GLU A 74 22.49 2.96 4.08
N ALA A 75 22.51 2.97 5.42
CA ALA A 75 21.87 4.02 6.21
C ALA A 75 22.59 5.36 6.03
N LYS A 76 23.93 5.35 6.01
CA LYS A 76 24.76 6.54 5.81
C LYS A 76 24.55 7.12 4.41
N ASP A 77 24.53 6.27 3.39
CA ASP A 77 24.33 6.67 2.00
C ASP A 77 22.93 7.27 1.77
N HIS A 78 21.90 6.67 2.39
CA HIS A 78 20.55 7.22 2.36
C HIS A 78 20.45 8.60 3.02
N VAL A 79 21.10 8.80 4.18
CA VAL A 79 21.15 10.10 4.85
C VAL A 79 21.96 11.12 4.03
N ALA A 80 23.05 10.71 3.39
CA ALA A 80 23.84 11.57 2.51
C ALA A 80 23.00 12.04 1.30
N LYS A 81 22.23 11.15 0.68
CA LYS A 81 21.29 11.49 -0.39
C LYS A 81 20.22 12.50 0.07
N ILE A 82 19.64 12.29 1.25
CA ILE A 82 18.67 13.24 1.84
C ILE A 82 19.34 14.61 2.06
N ARG A 83 20.55 14.64 2.61
CA ARG A 83 21.28 15.89 2.83
C ARG A 83 21.57 16.62 1.50
N ALA A 84 21.95 15.90 0.46
CA ALA A 84 22.18 16.48 -0.87
C ALA A 84 20.90 17.07 -1.49
N MET A 85 19.73 16.50 -1.16
CA MET A 85 18.44 17.04 -1.60
C MET A 85 18.00 18.29 -0.82
N LYS A 86 18.62 18.60 0.33
CA LYS A 86 18.23 19.73 1.20
C LYS A 86 18.73 21.06 0.64
N LYS A 87 17.82 22.00 0.39
CA LYS A 87 18.09 23.40 0.03
C LYS A 87 18.45 24.24 1.27
N SER A 88 19.15 25.35 1.06
CA SER A 88 19.37 26.40 2.06
C SER A 88 18.02 27.03 2.44
N GLY A 89 17.42 26.58 3.54
CA GLY A 89 16.07 26.93 3.95
C GLY A 89 15.22 25.74 4.43
N GLY A 90 15.73 24.51 4.34
CA GLY A 90 15.08 23.32 4.91
C GLY A 90 14.09 22.60 3.99
N SER A 91 13.83 23.14 2.80
CA SER A 91 13.06 22.48 1.72
C SER A 91 13.91 21.42 1.00
N PHE A 92 13.30 20.34 0.51
CA PHE A 92 13.96 19.35 -0.34
C PHE A 92 13.71 19.65 -1.84
N ARG A 93 14.71 19.41 -2.70
CA ARG A 93 14.51 19.29 -4.15
C ARG A 93 13.72 18.00 -4.40
N MET A 94 12.53 18.14 -4.99
CA MET A 94 11.77 17.02 -5.57
C MET A 94 12.48 16.53 -6.83
#